data_AF-R7AF40-F1
#
_entry.id   AF-R7AF40-F1
#
_cell.length_a   1.000
_cell.length_b   1.000
_cell.length_c   1.000
_cell.angle_alpha   90.00
_cell.angle_beta   90.00
_cell.angle_gamma   90.00
#
_symmetry.space_group_name_H-M   'P 1'
#
loop_
_entity.id
_entity.type
_entity.pdbx_description
1 polymer ?
#
loop_
_entity_poly.entity_id
_entity_poly.type
_entity_poly.pdbx_seq_one_letter_code
_entity_poly.pdbx_strand_id
1 'polypeptide(L)'
;MATSLLLQASRRIAPVDNGIHWGSQNRISYISDLHLMRRIINAGCISKKDAIYIIQKIIDDILRESNKLTLIGGDVSSDFSVFEMFVRRLRKSADSLYERSEIFFEKRNFIFVLGNHELWNFPGLSVKQIAEKYRAVLQENGMYLLHNELFYENESNDMGVIPYNELIQLDNSSISAKLRCTRLAILGGLGFSGYNEEFNANNGAYRATIDRNTEILESKKFEQLYDKLTDVLAKKNTIIFTHTPKKDWCADINYHDNFVYVSGHNHRNTFFDDGVKRLYADNQIGYRNESPHLKNFLINGEYDYFCNFEDGVYEITSQEYQDFFRGKNTCMNFNRQINTIYMLKKNGYYCFIHKAITGSLSIMNGGALKKLDVKNVQYYYDNMDTMVAAIKAPLEKYTTYQKRISKEIRQIGGHGRIHGCIIDIDFYNHIYVNPVDMTITSYWASDIIKKLVYPNVPALLKDKCPLLYYNYLKLIESEKSNPLMVSGTKNEVALLPKEYFETDIYKVSREIKKMQKLYSNILTTWYEIQQDNTILPPTK
;
A
#
# COMPACT_ATOMS: atom_id res chain seq x y z
N MET A 1 3.70 -40.62 -24.20
CA MET A 1 3.09 -39.54 -25.03
C MET A 1 2.14 -38.77 -24.13
N ALA A 2 2.23 -37.48 -23.84
CA ALA A 2 3.09 -36.41 -24.30
C ALA A 2 3.47 -35.53 -23.09
N THR A 3 4.70 -35.03 -23.11
CA THR A 3 5.35 -34.17 -22.13
C THR A 3 4.82 -32.74 -22.31
N SER A 4 4.18 -32.14 -21.31
CA SER A 4 3.95 -30.69 -21.26
C SER A 4 4.95 -30.05 -20.29
N LEU A 5 6.11 -29.69 -20.84
CA LEU A 5 6.99 -28.70 -20.24
C LEU A 5 6.23 -27.37 -20.15
N LEU A 6 5.73 -27.04 -18.96
CA LEU A 6 5.36 -25.66 -18.63
C LEU A 6 6.63 -24.93 -18.23
N LEU A 7 7.11 -24.10 -19.17
CA LEU A 7 8.28 -23.25 -19.04
C LEU A 7 8.24 -22.45 -17.72
N GLN A 8 9.35 -22.56 -16.98
CA GLN A 8 9.84 -21.53 -16.08
C GLN A 8 10.04 -20.23 -16.87
N ALA A 9 8.99 -19.42 -17.00
CA ALA A 9 9.15 -18.01 -17.29
C ALA A 9 9.63 -17.33 -16.00
N SER A 10 10.95 -17.18 -15.88
CA SER A 10 11.55 -16.18 -15.01
C SER A 10 10.92 -14.82 -15.36
N ARG A 11 9.91 -14.42 -14.59
CA ARG A 11 9.36 -13.07 -14.68
C ARG A 11 10.43 -12.15 -14.11
N ARG A 12 11.11 -11.44 -15.00
CA ARG A 12 11.82 -10.19 -14.67
C ARG A 12 10.88 -9.35 -13.81
N ILE A 13 11.32 -9.08 -12.60
CA ILE A 13 10.73 -8.11 -11.69
C ILE A 13 10.52 -6.83 -12.51
N ALA A 14 9.26 -6.43 -12.70
CA ALA A 14 8.95 -5.15 -13.30
C ALA A 14 9.66 -4.06 -12.47
N PRO A 15 10.35 -3.09 -13.10
CA PRO A 15 10.99 -2.02 -12.35
C PRO A 15 9.95 -1.32 -11.50
N VAL A 16 10.26 -1.23 -10.21
CA VAL A 16 9.47 -0.57 -9.18
C VAL A 16 9.17 0.86 -9.61
N ASP A 17 7.90 1.21 -9.51
CA ASP A 17 7.34 2.54 -9.72
C ASP A 17 8.00 3.55 -8.78
N ASN A 18 9.00 4.29 -9.29
CA ASN A 18 9.80 5.21 -8.49
C ASN A 18 9.54 6.68 -8.80
N GLY A 19 8.32 7.06 -9.22
CA GLY A 19 8.00 8.47 -9.41
C GLY A 19 6.52 8.80 -9.54
N ILE A 20 5.84 8.93 -8.39
CA ILE A 20 5.00 10.06 -7.89
C ILE A 20 4.57 9.76 -6.43
N HIS A 21 4.67 8.53 -5.93
CA HIS A 21 4.43 8.22 -4.53
C HIS A 21 5.76 7.97 -3.79
N TRP A 22 6.15 8.86 -2.89
CA TRP A 22 6.91 8.40 -1.72
C TRP A 22 5.97 7.43 -0.98
N GLY A 23 6.19 6.12 -1.13
CA GLY A 23 5.66 5.06 -0.26
C GLY A 23 4.15 5.04 -0.02
N SER A 24 3.30 4.98 -1.04
CA SER A 24 1.88 4.61 -0.82
C SER A 24 1.66 3.09 -0.79
N GLN A 25 2.67 2.27 -1.03
CA GLN A 25 2.54 0.82 -1.05
C GLN A 25 3.53 0.20 -0.07
N ASN A 26 3.02 -0.45 0.97
CA ASN A 26 3.79 -1.20 1.95
C ASN A 26 3.98 -2.63 1.45
N ARG A 27 5.22 -3.13 1.48
CA ARG A 27 5.52 -4.53 1.14
C ARG A 27 5.43 -5.39 2.39
N ILE A 28 4.50 -6.34 2.39
CA ILE A 28 4.27 -7.27 3.48
C ILE A 28 4.80 -8.64 3.09
N SER A 29 5.61 -9.25 3.95
CA SER A 29 6.13 -10.62 3.72
C SER A 29 5.28 -11.63 4.49
N TYR A 30 5.17 -12.86 4.00
CA TYR A 30 4.41 -13.89 4.70
C TYR A 30 4.97 -15.30 4.46
N ILE A 31 4.76 -16.17 5.46
CA ILE A 31 5.12 -17.60 5.44
C ILE A 31 4.24 -18.36 6.43
N SER A 32 3.93 -19.63 6.16
CA SER A 32 3.20 -20.50 7.08
C SER A 32 3.71 -21.94 6.99
N ASP A 33 3.27 -22.79 7.92
CA ASP A 33 3.48 -24.24 7.85
C ASP A 33 4.98 -24.60 7.81
N LEU A 34 5.78 -23.99 8.70
CA LEU A 34 7.21 -24.29 8.81
C LEU A 34 7.44 -25.71 9.35
N HIS A 35 6.60 -26.21 10.26
CA HIS A 35 6.72 -27.55 10.85
C HIS A 35 8.13 -27.87 11.35
N LEU A 36 8.72 -26.98 12.17
CA LEU A 36 10.13 -27.06 12.59
C LEU A 36 10.49 -28.40 13.23
N MET A 37 9.60 -29.00 14.03
CA MET A 37 9.82 -30.34 14.59
C MET A 37 10.06 -31.40 13.51
N ARG A 38 9.28 -31.35 12.42
CA ARG A 38 9.46 -32.31 11.33
C ARG A 38 10.77 -32.06 10.59
N ARG A 39 11.20 -30.81 10.46
CA ARG A 39 12.48 -30.45 9.84
C ARG A 39 13.67 -30.95 10.65
N ILE A 40 13.64 -30.78 11.97
CA ILE A 40 14.67 -31.31 12.87
C ILE A 40 14.78 -32.84 12.72
N ILE A 41 13.64 -33.54 12.70
CA ILE A 41 13.60 -35.00 12.51
C ILE A 41 14.15 -35.39 11.14
N ASN A 42 13.69 -34.75 10.06
CA ASN A 42 14.12 -35.06 8.69
C ASN A 42 15.61 -34.76 8.47
N ALA A 43 16.15 -33.73 9.12
CA ALA A 43 17.57 -33.41 9.08
C ALA A 43 18.45 -34.39 9.88
N GLY A 44 17.86 -35.37 10.57
CA GLY A 44 18.59 -36.34 11.36
C GLY A 44 19.34 -35.71 12.54
N CYS A 45 18.83 -34.62 13.11
CA CYS A 45 19.46 -33.95 14.24
C CYS A 45 19.56 -34.89 15.46
N ILE A 46 20.76 -35.12 15.97
CA ILE A 46 21.01 -36.00 17.12
C ILE A 46 21.09 -35.17 18.41
N SER A 47 21.61 -33.94 18.31
CA SER A 47 21.84 -33.05 19.44
C SER A 47 21.00 -31.77 19.37
N LYS A 48 20.85 -31.11 20.52
CA LYS A 48 20.26 -29.77 20.60
C LYS A 48 21.02 -28.75 19.74
N LYS A 49 22.34 -28.92 19.57
CA LYS A 49 23.16 -28.04 18.73
C LYS A 49 22.79 -28.18 17.24
N ASP A 50 22.48 -29.38 16.78
CA ASP A 50 22.06 -29.63 15.41
C ASP A 50 20.70 -28.97 15.13
N ALA A 51 19.74 -29.14 16.06
CA ALA A 51 18.43 -28.48 15.96
C ALA A 51 18.56 -26.95 15.92
N ILE A 52 19.44 -26.39 16.76
CA ILE A 52 19.78 -24.95 16.75
C ILE A 52 20.32 -24.52 15.38
N TYR A 53 21.24 -25.29 14.81
CA TYR A 53 21.85 -24.97 13.52
C TYR A 53 20.82 -24.94 12.39
N ILE A 54 19.95 -25.96 12.33
CA ILE A 54 18.87 -26.03 11.33
C ILE A 54 17.90 -24.87 11.48
N ILE A 55 17.48 -24.57 12.71
CA ILE A 55 16.57 -23.44 12.97
C ILE A 55 17.21 -22.10 12.63
N GLN A 56 18.50 -21.91 12.93
CA GLN A 56 19.20 -20.68 12.58
C GLN A 56 19.26 -20.48 11.07
N LYS A 57 19.52 -21.53 10.28
CA LYS A 57 19.52 -21.44 8.81
C LYS A 57 18.18 -20.94 8.27
N ILE A 58 17.08 -21.48 8.79
CA ILE A 58 15.72 -21.05 8.42
C ILE A 58 15.47 -19.59 8.80
N ILE A 59 15.93 -19.18 9.99
CA ILE A 59 15.83 -17.78 10.44
C ILE A 59 16.63 -16.86 9.52
N ASP A 60 17.83 -17.25 9.12
CA ASP A 60 18.68 -16.46 8.23
C ASP A 60 18.06 -16.30 6.85
N ASP A 61 17.39 -17.34 6.32
CA ASP A 61 16.61 -17.28 5.07
C ASP A 61 15.41 -16.32 5.23
N ILE A 62 14.61 -16.46 6.29
CA ILE A 62 13.49 -15.55 6.60
C ILE A 62 13.97 -14.09 6.69
N LEU A 63 15.05 -13.84 7.42
CA LEU A 63 15.57 -12.48 7.61
C LEU A 63 16.19 -11.91 6.33
N ARG A 64 16.72 -12.73 5.42
CA ARG A 64 17.23 -12.22 4.15
C ARG A 64 16.13 -11.64 3.27
N GLU A 65 14.94 -12.22 3.36
CA GLU A 65 13.82 -11.93 2.46
C GLU A 65 12.71 -11.09 3.12
N SER A 66 12.78 -10.90 4.44
CA SER A 66 11.75 -10.17 5.20
C SER A 66 11.79 -8.67 4.93
N ASN A 67 10.61 -8.09 4.80
CA ASN A 67 10.36 -6.65 4.78
C ASN A 67 10.09 -6.12 6.21
N LYS A 68 9.72 -4.84 6.33
CA LYS A 68 9.38 -4.18 7.60
C LYS A 68 8.41 -5.01 8.44
N LEU A 69 7.35 -5.54 7.82
CA LEU A 69 6.35 -6.39 8.45
C LEU A 69 6.34 -7.79 7.82
N THR A 70 6.39 -8.82 8.66
CA THR A 70 6.33 -10.22 8.26
C THR A 70 5.23 -10.97 9.03
N LEU A 71 4.37 -11.66 8.29
CA LEU A 71 3.28 -12.50 8.80
C LEU A 71 3.73 -13.96 8.90
N ILE A 72 3.55 -14.59 10.06
CA ILE A 72 3.90 -16.00 10.32
C ILE A 72 2.62 -16.78 10.64
N GLY A 73 2.13 -17.52 9.63
CA GLY A 73 0.77 -18.02 9.51
C GLY A 73 0.47 -19.34 10.21
N GLY A 74 0.99 -19.56 11.41
CA GLY A 74 0.77 -20.79 12.18
C GLY A 74 1.52 -22.01 11.65
N ASP A 75 1.40 -23.11 12.39
CA ASP A 75 2.13 -24.37 12.17
C ASP A 75 3.64 -24.14 12.05
N VAL A 76 4.16 -23.31 12.96
CA VAL A 76 5.59 -23.11 13.17
C VAL A 76 6.20 -24.36 13.80
N SER A 77 5.59 -24.88 14.87
CA SER A 77 6.09 -26.07 15.57
C SER A 77 5.00 -26.72 16.42
N SER A 78 4.90 -28.05 16.35
CA SER A 78 4.06 -28.85 17.25
C SER A 78 4.62 -29.00 18.67
N ASP A 79 5.88 -28.59 18.88
CA ASP A 79 6.51 -28.56 20.20
C ASP A 79 6.77 -27.12 20.64
N PHE A 80 6.30 -26.79 21.85
CA PHE A 80 6.38 -25.45 22.40
C PHE A 80 7.81 -25.00 22.68
N SER A 81 8.69 -25.89 23.14
CA SER A 81 10.09 -25.53 23.42
C SER A 81 10.86 -25.18 22.15
N VAL A 82 10.52 -25.85 21.04
CA VAL A 82 11.08 -25.54 19.72
C VAL A 82 10.50 -24.24 19.15
N PHE A 83 9.20 -23.99 19.34
CA PHE A 83 8.58 -22.70 19.02
C PHE A 83 9.28 -21.55 19.75
N GLU A 84 9.45 -21.68 21.07
CA GLU A 84 10.10 -20.66 21.90
C GLU A 84 11.54 -20.42 21.45
N MET A 85 12.29 -21.48 21.17
CA MET A 85 13.66 -21.37 20.66
C MET A 85 13.71 -20.62 19.32
N PHE A 86 12.76 -20.87 18.42
CA PHE A 86 12.65 -20.16 17.15
C PHE A 86 12.39 -18.67 17.37
N VAL A 87 11.37 -18.30 18.18
CA VAL A 87 11.01 -16.90 18.43
C VAL A 87 12.17 -16.11 19.03
N ARG A 88 12.79 -16.63 20.10
CA ARG A 88 13.91 -15.96 20.77
C ARG A 88 15.10 -15.74 19.83
N ARG A 89 15.39 -16.72 18.97
CA ARG A 89 16.48 -16.62 17.99
C ARG A 89 16.16 -15.69 16.83
N LEU A 90 14.92 -15.71 16.35
CA LEU A 90 14.45 -14.82 15.29
C LEU A 90 14.58 -13.36 15.73
N ARG A 91 14.09 -13.02 16.93
CA ARG A 91 14.21 -11.67 17.49
C ARG A 91 15.66 -11.25 17.63
N LYS A 92 16.47 -12.08 18.30
CA LYS A 92 17.90 -11.80 18.51
C LYS A 92 18.65 -11.56 17.21
N SER A 93 18.41 -12.40 16.19
CA SER A 93 19.07 -12.28 14.88
C SER A 93 18.60 -11.02 14.13
N ALA A 94 17.31 -10.68 14.22
CA ALA A 94 16.76 -9.45 13.65
C ALA A 94 17.34 -8.18 14.31
N ASP A 95 17.49 -8.17 15.64
CA ASP A 95 18.13 -7.05 16.37
C ASP A 95 19.60 -6.89 16.00
N SER A 96 20.34 -8.00 15.94
CA SER A 96 21.76 -7.95 15.53
C SER A 96 21.95 -7.42 14.10
N LEU A 97 21.01 -7.69 13.19
CA LEU A 97 21.06 -7.11 11.84
C LEU A 97 20.81 -5.61 11.86
N TYR A 98 19.82 -5.16 12.64
CA TYR A 98 19.49 -3.74 12.81
C TYR A 98 20.65 -2.95 13.43
N GLU A 99 21.31 -3.48 14.45
CA GLU A 99 22.46 -2.83 15.10
C GLU A 99 23.69 -2.74 14.20
N ARG A 100 23.92 -3.74 13.34
CA ARG A 100 25.08 -3.78 12.43
C ARG A 100 24.91 -2.94 11.18
N SER A 101 23.67 -2.63 10.79
CA SER A 101 23.43 -1.73 9.68
C SER A 101 23.63 -0.28 10.13
N GLU A 102 24.77 0.32 9.80
CA GLU A 102 25.05 1.75 9.98
C GLU A 102 24.15 2.68 9.12
N ILE A 103 23.21 2.10 8.37
CA ILE A 103 22.28 2.76 7.45
C ILE A 103 20.87 2.47 7.96
N PHE A 104 20.00 3.50 7.96
CA PHE A 104 18.59 3.55 8.38
C PHE A 104 17.70 2.36 7.93
N PHE A 105 17.91 1.14 8.43
CA PHE A 105 16.94 0.06 8.30
C PHE A 105 15.90 0.20 9.40
N GLU A 106 14.62 0.06 9.06
CA GLU A 106 13.55 0.06 10.05
C GLU A 106 13.53 -1.25 10.85
N LYS A 107 13.11 -1.17 12.12
CA LYS A 107 12.92 -2.35 12.97
C LYS A 107 11.91 -3.29 12.30
N ARG A 108 12.29 -4.57 12.19
CA ARG A 108 11.41 -5.62 11.66
C ARG A 108 10.39 -6.08 12.70
N ASN A 109 9.13 -6.07 12.28
CA ASN A 109 7.98 -6.49 13.06
C ASN A 109 7.47 -7.85 12.54
N PHE A 110 7.09 -8.71 13.49
CA PHE A 110 6.57 -10.04 13.20
C PHE A 110 5.21 -10.21 13.86
N ILE A 111 4.23 -10.64 13.07
CA ILE A 111 2.86 -10.93 13.52
C ILE A 111 2.59 -12.41 13.29
N PHE A 112 2.18 -13.10 14.34
CA PHE A 112 1.89 -14.52 14.33
C PHE A 112 0.39 -14.74 14.48
N VAL A 113 -0.07 -15.84 13.88
CA VAL A 113 -1.27 -16.56 14.31
C VAL A 113 -0.87 -17.98 14.68
N LEU A 114 -1.68 -18.66 15.49
CA LEU A 114 -1.46 -20.08 15.79
C LEU A 114 -2.08 -20.93 14.69
N GLY A 115 -1.44 -22.05 14.39
CA GLY A 115 -2.03 -23.16 13.66
C GLY A 115 -2.53 -24.26 14.59
N ASN A 116 -3.09 -25.32 14.00
CA ASN A 116 -3.63 -26.43 14.78
C ASN A 116 -2.50 -27.23 15.47
N HIS A 117 -1.30 -27.25 14.90
CA HIS A 117 -0.16 -27.97 15.48
C HIS A 117 0.31 -27.36 16.80
N GLU A 118 0.21 -26.03 16.95
CA GLU A 118 0.56 -25.36 18.21
C GLU A 118 -0.33 -25.78 19.39
N LEU A 119 -1.50 -26.37 19.13
CA LEU A 119 -2.42 -26.84 20.18
C LEU A 119 -2.09 -28.26 20.69
N TRP A 120 -1.33 -29.04 19.92
CA TRP A 120 -1.16 -30.49 20.16
C TRP A 120 -0.40 -30.85 21.44
N ASN A 121 0.45 -29.95 21.95
CA ASN A 121 1.27 -30.21 23.14
C ASN A 121 0.48 -30.08 24.46
N PHE A 122 -0.78 -29.62 24.40
CA PHE A 122 -1.49 -29.13 25.59
C PHE A 122 -2.86 -29.78 25.82
N PRO A 123 -2.95 -31.13 25.87
CA PRO A 123 -4.19 -31.78 26.26
C PRO A 123 -4.62 -31.30 27.66
N GLY A 124 -5.90 -30.94 27.81
CA GLY A 124 -6.47 -30.46 29.06
C GLY A 124 -6.34 -28.97 29.34
N LEU A 125 -5.66 -28.18 28.48
CA LEU A 125 -5.69 -26.72 28.57
C LEU A 125 -6.75 -26.14 27.63
N SER A 126 -7.42 -25.07 28.07
CA SER A 126 -8.31 -24.31 27.20
C SER A 126 -7.54 -23.56 26.10
N VAL A 127 -8.22 -23.28 24.98
CA VAL A 127 -7.67 -22.46 23.87
C VAL A 127 -7.06 -21.16 24.37
N LYS A 128 -7.77 -20.47 25.29
CA LYS A 128 -7.29 -19.23 25.90
C LYS A 128 -5.97 -19.43 26.64
N GLN A 129 -5.87 -20.45 27.49
CA GLN A 129 -4.63 -20.74 28.22
C GLN A 129 -3.45 -21.07 27.29
N ILE A 130 -3.73 -21.77 26.19
CA ILE A 130 -2.72 -22.07 25.17
C ILE A 130 -2.28 -20.78 24.47
N ALA A 131 -3.23 -19.95 24.02
CA ALA A 131 -2.93 -18.67 23.38
C ALA A 131 -2.09 -17.75 24.29
N GLU A 132 -2.40 -17.66 25.58
CA GLU A 132 -1.59 -16.84 26.52
C GLU A 132 -0.16 -17.35 26.67
N LYS A 133 0.08 -18.67 26.62
CA LYS A 133 1.44 -19.23 26.65
C LYS A 133 2.28 -18.76 25.47
N TYR A 134 1.74 -18.85 24.26
CA TYR A 134 2.43 -18.38 23.06
C TYR A 134 2.57 -16.85 23.05
N ARG A 135 1.53 -16.13 23.52
CA ARG A 135 1.54 -14.67 23.62
C ARG A 135 2.64 -14.17 24.54
N ALA A 136 2.84 -14.79 25.71
CA ALA A 136 3.88 -14.40 26.64
C ALA A 136 5.28 -14.44 25.98
N VAL A 137 5.60 -15.53 25.29
CA VAL A 137 6.88 -15.67 24.58
C VAL A 137 7.05 -14.63 23.48
N LEU A 138 6.00 -14.38 22.69
CA LEU A 138 6.04 -13.39 21.62
C LEU A 138 6.19 -11.96 22.16
N GLN A 139 5.44 -11.60 23.20
CA GLN A 139 5.50 -10.27 23.83
C GLN A 139 6.85 -10.00 24.49
N GLU A 140 7.44 -10.98 25.18
CA GLU A 140 8.81 -10.89 25.72
C GLU A 140 9.85 -10.57 24.65
N ASN A 141 9.56 -10.92 23.38
CA ASN A 141 10.43 -10.70 22.24
C ASN A 141 9.93 -9.56 21.33
N GLY A 142 8.99 -8.71 21.80
CA GLY A 142 8.48 -7.58 21.03
C GLY A 142 7.81 -7.98 19.71
N MET A 143 7.16 -9.14 19.68
CA MET A 143 6.39 -9.67 18.56
C MET A 143 4.91 -9.80 18.94
N TYR A 144 4.04 -9.92 17.94
CA TYR A 144 2.60 -9.94 18.14
C TYR A 144 2.01 -11.33 17.88
N LEU A 145 1.05 -11.73 18.71
CA LEU A 145 0.14 -12.84 18.44
C LEU A 145 -1.25 -12.27 18.20
N LEU A 146 -1.92 -12.71 17.14
CA LEU A 146 -3.34 -12.45 16.93
C LEU A 146 -4.14 -13.74 17.12
N HIS A 147 -5.10 -13.70 18.05
CA HIS A 147 -6.03 -14.80 18.29
C HIS A 147 -7.46 -14.27 18.44
N ASN A 148 -8.10 -13.99 17.31
CA ASN A 148 -9.37 -13.27 17.18
C ASN A 148 -9.25 -11.80 17.59
N GLU A 149 -8.19 -11.15 17.10
CA GLU A 149 -7.78 -9.80 17.52
C GLU A 149 -7.48 -8.94 16.30
N LEU A 150 -7.57 -7.62 16.48
CA LEU A 150 -7.32 -6.65 15.41
C LEU A 150 -6.03 -5.90 15.70
N PHE A 151 -5.03 -6.13 14.87
CA PHE A 151 -3.82 -5.31 14.85
C PHE A 151 -4.03 -4.05 14.02
N TYR A 152 -3.47 -2.93 14.48
CA TYR A 152 -3.43 -1.67 13.73
C TYR A 152 -2.01 -1.10 13.70
N GLU A 153 -1.65 -0.50 12.57
CA GLU A 153 -0.45 0.35 12.41
C GLU A 153 -0.91 1.73 11.91
N ASN A 154 -0.62 2.74 12.72
CA ASN A 154 -0.80 4.16 12.42
C ASN A 154 0.55 4.75 11.97
N GLU A 155 0.70 6.06 12.10
CA GLU A 155 1.94 6.80 11.81
C GLU A 155 2.95 6.71 12.95
N SER A 156 4.22 7.04 12.67
CA SER A 156 5.26 7.25 13.71
C SER A 156 5.54 6.06 14.64
N ASN A 157 5.42 4.83 14.14
CA ASN A 157 5.54 3.58 14.91
C ASN A 157 4.46 3.41 16.01
N ASP A 158 3.35 4.14 15.93
CA ASP A 158 2.17 3.88 16.74
C ASP A 158 1.43 2.65 16.19
N MET A 159 1.54 1.53 16.90
CA MET A 159 0.99 0.24 16.50
C MET A 159 0.53 -0.53 17.73
N GLY A 160 -0.56 -1.29 17.59
CA GLY A 160 -1.16 -1.99 18.72
C GLY A 160 -2.12 -3.10 18.31
N VAL A 161 -2.68 -3.75 19.32
CA VAL A 161 -3.68 -4.82 19.17
C VAL A 161 -4.91 -4.46 19.99
N ILE A 162 -6.08 -4.53 19.36
CA ILE A 162 -7.37 -4.41 20.03
C ILE A 162 -7.86 -5.85 20.30
N PRO A 163 -8.05 -6.24 21.58
CA PRO A 163 -8.41 -7.59 21.94
C PRO A 163 -9.87 -7.91 21.60
N TYR A 164 -10.18 -9.21 21.43
CA TYR A 164 -11.52 -9.73 21.13
C TYR A 164 -12.62 -9.10 22.01
N ASN A 165 -12.43 -9.11 23.33
CA ASN A 165 -13.44 -8.64 24.28
C ASN A 165 -13.78 -7.16 24.08
N GLU A 166 -12.77 -6.34 23.76
CA GLU A 166 -12.98 -4.93 23.46
C GLU A 166 -13.70 -4.76 22.13
N LEU A 167 -13.29 -5.50 21.09
CA LEU A 167 -13.93 -5.44 19.76
C LEU A 167 -15.40 -5.85 19.80
N ILE A 168 -15.77 -6.83 20.62
CA ILE A 168 -17.17 -7.27 20.74
C ILE A 168 -18.01 -6.28 21.56
N GLN A 169 -17.43 -5.61 22.56
CA GLN A 169 -18.14 -4.66 23.40
C GLN A 169 -18.31 -3.27 22.76
N LEU A 170 -17.31 -2.79 22.03
CA LEU A 170 -17.37 -1.50 21.38
C LEU A 170 -18.33 -1.52 20.19
N ASP A 171 -19.04 -0.42 19.97
CA ASP A 171 -19.81 -0.22 18.74
C ASP A 171 -18.88 0.13 17.57
N ASN A 172 -19.38 -0.06 16.35
CA ASN A 172 -18.59 0.13 15.12
C ASN A 172 -18.13 1.59 14.92
N SER A 173 -18.84 2.58 15.48
CA SER A 173 -18.42 3.99 15.40
C SER A 173 -17.23 4.28 16.31
N SER A 174 -17.21 3.70 17.52
CA SER A 174 -16.08 3.77 18.45
C SER A 174 -14.83 3.10 17.88
N ILE A 175 -14.99 1.92 17.27
CA ILE A 175 -13.88 1.20 16.59
C ILE A 175 -13.38 2.04 15.41
N SER A 176 -14.29 2.57 14.59
CA SER A 176 -13.96 3.45 13.47
C SER A 176 -13.18 4.69 13.88
N ALA A 177 -13.51 5.28 15.04
CA ALA A 177 -12.80 6.43 15.58
C ALA A 177 -11.38 6.07 16.03
N LYS A 178 -11.19 4.90 16.67
CA LYS A 178 -9.86 4.38 17.03
C LYS A 178 -8.98 4.13 15.81
N LEU A 179 -9.57 3.65 14.71
CA LEU A 179 -8.85 3.31 13.49
C LEU A 179 -8.72 4.48 12.49
N ARG A 180 -9.01 5.71 12.92
CA ARG A 180 -9.15 6.85 12.00
C ARG A 180 -7.88 7.14 11.21
N CYS A 181 -6.71 7.06 11.86
CA CYS A 181 -5.38 7.27 11.26
C CYS A 181 -4.67 5.97 10.88
N THR A 182 -5.37 4.83 10.90
CA THR A 182 -4.77 3.53 10.64
C THR A 182 -4.41 3.35 9.17
N ARG A 183 -3.12 3.12 8.92
CA ARG A 183 -2.55 2.80 7.60
C ARG A 183 -2.76 1.34 7.25
N LEU A 184 -2.73 0.44 8.24
CA LEU A 184 -2.87 -1.00 8.04
C LEU A 184 -3.66 -1.61 9.19
N ALA A 185 -4.69 -2.40 8.86
CA ALA A 185 -5.47 -3.17 9.82
C ALA A 185 -5.36 -4.67 9.51
N ILE A 186 -5.09 -5.50 10.51
CA ILE A 186 -4.98 -6.96 10.34
C ILE A 186 -5.89 -7.65 11.34
N LEU A 187 -6.97 -8.25 10.84
CA LEU A 187 -7.82 -9.11 11.65
C LEU A 187 -7.23 -10.52 11.59
N GLY A 188 -6.78 -11.04 12.74
CA GLY A 188 -6.02 -12.28 12.79
C GLY A 188 -6.49 -13.30 13.81
N GLY A 189 -6.32 -14.57 13.48
CA GLY A 189 -6.64 -15.69 14.38
C GLY A 189 -6.26 -17.04 13.78
N LEU A 190 -6.52 -18.13 14.50
CA LEU A 190 -6.34 -19.47 13.93
C LEU A 190 -7.36 -19.71 12.80
N GLY A 191 -8.60 -19.27 13.01
CA GLY A 191 -9.74 -19.62 12.17
C GLY A 191 -9.99 -21.13 12.29
N PHE A 192 -10.76 -21.58 13.28
CA PHE A 192 -10.96 -23.03 13.47
C PHE A 192 -11.80 -23.64 12.33
N SER A 193 -11.67 -24.94 12.10
CA SER A 193 -12.28 -25.65 10.96
C SER A 193 -13.74 -26.09 11.18
N GLY A 194 -14.52 -25.28 11.90
CA GLY A 194 -15.92 -25.53 12.26
C GLY A 194 -16.85 -25.79 11.08
N TYR A 195 -16.58 -25.23 9.90
CA TYR A 195 -17.34 -25.46 8.66
C TYR A 195 -16.73 -26.53 7.74
N ASN A 196 -15.60 -27.12 8.13
CA ASN A 196 -14.95 -28.17 7.35
C ASN A 196 -15.43 -29.56 7.81
N GLU A 197 -16.09 -30.30 6.92
CA GLU A 197 -16.60 -31.65 7.22
C GLU A 197 -15.53 -32.75 7.04
N GLU A 198 -14.43 -32.47 6.36
CA GLU A 198 -13.38 -33.47 6.06
C GLU A 198 -12.18 -33.40 7.02
N PHE A 199 -11.75 -32.19 7.39
CA PHE A 199 -10.59 -31.94 8.22
C PHE A 199 -10.98 -31.10 9.43
N ASN A 200 -11.46 -31.78 10.47
CA ASN A 200 -11.94 -31.19 11.71
C ASN A 200 -11.48 -31.97 12.95
N ALA A 201 -11.97 -31.57 14.13
CA ALA A 201 -11.62 -32.21 15.39
C ALA A 201 -11.90 -33.73 15.43
N ASN A 202 -13.00 -34.21 14.85
CA ASN A 202 -13.33 -35.63 14.81
C ASN A 202 -12.33 -36.44 13.97
N ASN A 203 -11.70 -35.79 12.99
CA ASN A 203 -10.65 -36.37 12.14
C ASN A 203 -9.23 -36.15 12.71
N GLY A 204 -9.13 -35.65 13.95
CA GLY A 204 -7.87 -35.51 14.66
C GLY A 204 -7.07 -34.24 14.34
N ALA A 205 -7.67 -33.25 13.66
CA ALA A 205 -7.02 -31.98 13.33
C ALA A 205 -6.37 -31.31 14.56
N TYR A 206 -7.01 -31.42 15.73
CA TYR A 206 -6.57 -30.83 16.99
C TYR A 206 -6.16 -31.86 18.05
N ARG A 207 -6.06 -33.14 17.67
CA ARG A 207 -5.81 -34.28 18.57
C ARG A 207 -6.78 -34.28 19.76
N ALA A 208 -6.29 -34.60 20.97
CA ALA A 208 -7.09 -34.64 22.19
C ALA A 208 -7.27 -33.26 22.86
N THR A 209 -6.82 -32.17 22.23
CA THR A 209 -6.86 -30.83 22.85
C THR A 209 -8.23 -30.17 22.67
N ILE A 210 -8.83 -30.30 21.49
CA ILE A 210 -10.09 -29.63 21.12
C ILE A 210 -11.06 -30.66 20.56
N ASP A 211 -12.28 -30.68 21.08
CA ASP A 211 -13.38 -31.47 20.54
C ASP A 211 -14.16 -30.68 19.46
N ARG A 212 -15.02 -31.39 18.71
CA ARG A 212 -15.80 -30.80 17.61
C ARG A 212 -16.71 -29.66 18.08
N ASN A 213 -17.28 -29.76 19.28
CA ASN A 213 -18.15 -28.71 19.80
C ASN A 213 -17.38 -27.42 20.07
N THR A 214 -16.22 -27.53 20.71
CA THR A 214 -15.33 -26.40 21.00
C THR A 214 -14.80 -25.78 19.72
N GLU A 215 -14.36 -26.60 18.76
CA GLU A 215 -13.93 -26.14 17.43
C GLU A 215 -15.00 -25.27 16.75
N ILE A 216 -16.24 -25.76 16.65
CA ILE A 216 -17.35 -25.02 16.04
C ILE A 216 -17.61 -23.71 16.77
N LEU A 217 -17.55 -23.71 18.11
CA LEU A 217 -17.73 -22.50 18.91
C LEU A 217 -16.61 -21.47 18.67
N GLU A 218 -15.36 -21.91 18.57
CA GLU A 218 -14.24 -21.01 18.28
C GLU A 218 -14.28 -20.48 16.84
N SER A 219 -14.73 -21.26 15.85
CA SER A 219 -14.97 -20.77 14.49
C SER A 219 -16.00 -19.65 14.46
N LYS A 220 -17.14 -19.86 15.15
CA LYS A 220 -18.22 -18.86 15.23
C LYS A 220 -17.77 -17.54 15.85
N LYS A 221 -16.85 -17.56 16.83
CA LYS A 221 -16.31 -16.32 17.40
C LYS A 221 -15.56 -15.48 16.37
N PHE A 222 -14.72 -16.11 15.55
CA PHE A 222 -13.98 -15.39 14.52
C PHE A 222 -14.90 -14.91 13.40
N GLU A 223 -15.85 -15.73 12.96
CA GLU A 223 -16.88 -15.35 11.98
C GLU A 223 -17.71 -14.15 12.45
N GLN A 224 -18.25 -14.20 13.67
CA GLN A 224 -19.02 -13.08 14.24
C GLN A 224 -18.21 -11.78 14.29
N LEU A 225 -16.93 -11.88 14.62
CA LEU A 225 -16.04 -10.73 14.66
C LEU A 225 -15.76 -10.18 13.25
N TYR A 226 -15.51 -11.07 12.28
CA TYR A 226 -15.32 -10.72 10.87
C TYR A 226 -16.55 -10.00 10.31
N ASP A 227 -17.74 -10.56 10.50
CA ASP A 227 -18.99 -9.98 10.01
C ASP A 227 -19.25 -8.60 10.64
N LYS A 228 -19.10 -8.50 11.98
CA LYS A 228 -19.27 -7.23 12.71
C LYS A 228 -18.35 -6.13 12.18
N LEU A 229 -17.09 -6.45 11.89
CA LEU A 229 -16.06 -5.47 11.53
C LEU A 229 -15.99 -5.19 10.03
N THR A 230 -16.68 -5.97 9.18
CA THR A 230 -16.56 -5.88 7.71
C THR A 230 -16.73 -4.45 7.20
N ASP A 231 -17.80 -3.74 7.60
CA ASP A 231 -18.05 -2.37 7.13
C ASP A 231 -17.00 -1.35 7.59
N VAL A 232 -16.46 -1.54 8.79
CA VAL A 232 -15.42 -0.65 9.35
C VAL A 232 -14.11 -0.87 8.61
N LEU A 233 -13.75 -2.15 8.40
CA LEU A 233 -12.50 -2.55 7.77
C LEU A 233 -12.53 -2.36 6.25
N ALA A 234 -13.69 -2.40 5.59
CA ALA A 234 -13.83 -2.16 4.15
C ALA A 234 -13.35 -0.76 3.71
N LYS A 235 -13.23 0.17 4.66
CA LYS A 235 -12.73 1.54 4.49
C LYS A 235 -11.25 1.69 4.86
N LYS A 236 -10.56 0.59 5.15
CA LYS A 236 -9.17 0.53 5.60
C LYS A 236 -8.38 -0.40 4.68
N ASN A 237 -7.06 -0.30 4.76
CA ASN A 237 -6.19 -1.28 4.12
C ASN A 237 -6.14 -2.53 5.01
N THR A 238 -6.95 -3.52 4.68
CA THR A 238 -7.22 -4.64 5.57
C THR A 238 -6.64 -5.95 5.07
N ILE A 239 -6.00 -6.68 6.00
CA ILE A 239 -5.59 -8.06 5.82
C ILE A 239 -6.43 -8.95 6.75
N ILE A 240 -7.01 -10.01 6.20
CA ILE A 240 -7.59 -11.12 6.98
C ILE A 240 -6.54 -12.21 7.04
N PHE A 241 -5.99 -12.43 8.23
CA PHE A 241 -4.86 -13.32 8.43
C PHE A 241 -5.23 -14.50 9.31
N THR A 242 -5.49 -15.65 8.69
CA THR A 242 -5.89 -16.87 9.42
C THR A 242 -4.91 -17.99 9.16
N HIS A 243 -4.84 -18.98 10.05
CA HIS A 243 -4.09 -20.18 9.72
C HIS A 243 -4.87 -21.04 8.72
N THR A 244 -6.15 -21.30 8.97
CA THR A 244 -6.96 -22.09 8.01
C THR A 244 -7.62 -21.19 6.94
N PRO A 245 -7.94 -21.74 5.76
CA PRO A 245 -8.69 -21.05 4.71
C PRO A 245 -10.06 -20.53 5.15
N LYS A 246 -10.54 -19.43 4.54
CA LYS A 246 -11.86 -18.82 4.85
C LYS A 246 -13.01 -19.81 4.92
N LYS A 247 -13.08 -20.73 3.95
CA LYS A 247 -14.13 -21.75 3.85
C LYS A 247 -14.22 -22.69 5.07
N ASP A 248 -13.18 -22.75 5.89
CA ASP A 248 -13.13 -23.66 7.05
C ASP A 248 -13.73 -22.98 8.30
N TRP A 249 -13.69 -21.64 8.37
CA TRP A 249 -14.16 -20.87 9.53
C TRP A 249 -15.34 -19.92 9.26
N CYS A 250 -15.74 -19.73 7.99
CA CYS A 250 -16.87 -18.88 7.60
C CYS A 250 -17.84 -19.64 6.69
N ALA A 251 -19.14 -19.50 6.96
CA ALA A 251 -20.21 -20.04 6.13
C ALA A 251 -20.26 -19.38 4.74
N ASP A 252 -20.03 -18.07 4.68
CA ASP A 252 -19.86 -17.39 3.40
C ASP A 252 -18.48 -17.73 2.82
N ILE A 253 -18.47 -18.32 1.63
CA ILE A 253 -17.24 -18.70 0.93
C ILE A 253 -16.68 -17.56 0.07
N ASN A 254 -17.45 -16.48 -0.12
CA ASN A 254 -17.03 -15.34 -0.93
C ASN A 254 -16.00 -14.50 -0.20
N TYR A 255 -15.11 -13.89 -0.98
CA TYR A 255 -14.10 -12.98 -0.50
C TYR A 255 -14.59 -11.55 -0.69
N HIS A 256 -14.28 -10.67 0.26
CA HIS A 256 -14.59 -9.25 0.15
C HIS A 256 -13.54 -8.55 -0.73
N ASP A 257 -14.01 -7.75 -1.69
CA ASP A 257 -13.21 -7.11 -2.75
C ASP A 257 -12.17 -6.10 -2.25
N ASN A 258 -12.32 -5.57 -1.04
CA ASN A 258 -11.35 -4.62 -0.46
C ASN A 258 -10.31 -5.29 0.46
N PHE A 259 -10.38 -6.61 0.66
CA PHE A 259 -9.54 -7.32 1.64
C PHE A 259 -8.45 -8.16 0.97
N VAL A 260 -7.32 -8.27 1.67
CA VAL A 260 -6.27 -9.24 1.35
C VAL A 260 -6.39 -10.42 2.30
N TYR A 261 -6.56 -11.63 1.76
CA TYR A 261 -6.66 -12.85 2.54
C TYR A 261 -5.33 -13.60 2.52
N VAL A 262 -4.79 -13.89 3.71
CA VAL A 262 -3.55 -14.66 3.88
C VAL A 262 -3.85 -15.87 4.74
N SER A 263 -3.56 -17.08 4.24
CA SER A 263 -3.80 -18.33 5.00
C SER A 263 -2.86 -19.47 4.64
N GLY A 264 -2.83 -20.51 5.49
CA GLY A 264 -2.02 -21.72 5.32
C GLY A 264 -2.81 -23.03 5.46
N HIS A 265 -2.27 -23.95 6.26
CA HIS A 265 -2.90 -25.18 6.77
C HIS A 265 -2.97 -26.40 5.83
N ASN A 266 -3.50 -26.22 4.62
CA ASN A 266 -3.85 -27.37 3.77
C ASN A 266 -2.69 -27.91 2.91
N HIS A 267 -1.53 -27.26 2.95
CA HIS A 267 -0.34 -27.51 2.13
C HIS A 267 -0.61 -27.50 0.61
N ARG A 268 -1.72 -26.87 0.19
CA ARG A 268 -2.12 -26.69 -1.20
C ARG A 268 -1.98 -25.22 -1.56
N ASN A 269 -0.83 -24.88 -2.14
CA ASN A 269 -0.52 -23.52 -2.51
C ASN A 269 -1.54 -22.95 -3.52
N THR A 270 -2.24 -21.89 -3.12
CA THR A 270 -3.25 -21.21 -3.92
C THR A 270 -2.97 -19.70 -3.92
N PHE A 271 -2.90 -19.10 -5.11
CA PHE A 271 -2.65 -17.67 -5.29
C PHE A 271 -3.65 -17.10 -6.30
N PHE A 272 -4.21 -15.93 -5.98
CA PHE A 272 -5.03 -15.15 -6.89
C PHE A 272 -4.97 -13.66 -6.51
N ASP A 273 -4.61 -12.78 -7.44
CA ASP A 273 -4.69 -11.33 -7.24
C ASP A 273 -4.96 -10.66 -8.59
N ASP A 274 -6.15 -10.11 -8.76
CA ASP A 274 -6.56 -9.28 -9.90
C ASP A 274 -6.69 -7.79 -9.55
N GLY A 275 -6.23 -7.41 -8.34
CA GLY A 275 -6.39 -6.08 -7.76
C GLY A 275 -7.69 -5.87 -6.99
N VAL A 276 -8.69 -6.76 -7.16
CA VAL A 276 -9.98 -6.74 -6.45
C VAL A 276 -10.01 -7.91 -5.47
N LYS A 277 -10.05 -9.14 -5.98
CA LYS A 277 -9.93 -10.33 -5.13
C LYS A 277 -8.46 -10.66 -4.93
N ARG A 278 -8.03 -10.70 -3.66
CA ARG A 278 -6.62 -10.86 -3.28
C ARG A 278 -6.44 -11.98 -2.26
N LEU A 279 -5.97 -13.14 -2.71
CA LEU A 279 -5.77 -14.36 -1.93
C LEU A 279 -4.32 -14.86 -2.04
N TYR A 280 -3.68 -14.96 -0.87
CA TYR A 280 -2.29 -15.34 -0.68
C TYR A 280 -2.22 -16.56 0.26
N ALA A 281 -2.37 -17.75 -0.31
CA ALA A 281 -2.24 -19.02 0.40
C ALA A 281 -1.21 -19.94 -0.29
N ASP A 282 -0.20 -19.36 -0.92
CA ASP A 282 0.76 -20.01 -1.80
C ASP A 282 2.19 -20.06 -1.23
N ASN A 283 2.36 -19.75 0.05
CA ASN A 283 3.63 -19.88 0.77
C ASN A 283 3.54 -20.80 1.99
N GLN A 284 2.78 -21.89 1.83
CA GLN A 284 2.69 -22.98 2.80
C GLN A 284 3.87 -23.90 2.56
N ILE A 285 4.86 -23.87 3.45
CA ILE A 285 6.12 -24.60 3.20
C ILE A 285 5.90 -26.11 3.33
N GLY A 286 5.08 -26.52 4.30
CA GLY A 286 4.76 -27.92 4.56
C GLY A 286 5.99 -28.75 4.95
N TYR A 287 5.86 -30.07 4.85
CA TYR A 287 6.84 -31.02 5.41
C TYR A 287 8.07 -31.33 4.55
N ARG A 288 8.00 -31.07 3.23
CA ARG A 288 8.98 -31.60 2.26
C ARG A 288 9.94 -30.56 1.68
N ASN A 289 9.59 -29.28 1.73
CA ASN A 289 10.46 -28.24 1.19
C ASN A 289 11.61 -27.99 2.18
N GLU A 290 12.87 -28.18 1.76
CA GLU A 290 14.06 -28.04 2.61
C GLU A 290 14.61 -26.62 2.69
N SER A 291 14.17 -25.72 1.80
CA SER A 291 14.61 -24.32 1.74
C SER A 291 13.38 -23.40 1.84
N PRO A 292 12.96 -23.03 3.05
CA PRO A 292 11.87 -22.07 3.24
C PRO A 292 12.26 -20.70 2.68
N HIS A 293 11.35 -20.11 1.90
CA HIS A 293 11.49 -18.77 1.35
C HIS A 293 10.23 -17.96 1.67
N LEU A 294 10.34 -16.64 1.77
CA LEU A 294 9.22 -15.72 1.93
C LEU A 294 8.62 -15.35 0.58
N LYS A 295 7.30 -15.19 0.57
CA LYS A 295 6.59 -14.44 -0.46
C LYS A 295 6.13 -13.11 0.10
N ASN A 296 5.74 -12.20 -0.78
CA ASN A 296 5.31 -10.87 -0.39
C ASN A 296 4.27 -10.30 -1.33
N PHE A 297 3.53 -9.32 -0.83
CA PHE A 297 2.56 -8.53 -1.59
C PHE A 297 2.62 -7.06 -1.18
N LEU A 298 2.01 -6.22 -2.02
CA LEU A 298 1.87 -4.80 -1.75
C LEU A 298 0.49 -4.49 -1.18
N ILE A 299 0.43 -3.59 -0.22
CA ILE A 299 -0.81 -3.05 0.33
C ILE A 299 -0.75 -1.52 0.30
N ASN A 300 -1.87 -0.87 -0.01
CA ASN A 300 -1.93 0.58 0.06
C ASN A 300 -1.62 1.03 1.50
N GLY A 301 -0.89 2.13 1.61
CA GLY A 301 -0.51 2.78 2.86
C GLY A 301 -1.35 4.01 3.13
N GLU A 302 -2.11 4.53 2.16
CA GLU A 302 -2.96 5.70 2.36
C GLU A 302 -4.18 5.40 3.24
N TYR A 303 -4.59 6.38 4.03
CA TYR A 303 -5.87 6.34 4.75
C TYR A 303 -6.66 7.63 4.52
N ASP A 304 -7.97 7.55 4.71
CA ASP A 304 -8.85 8.72 4.68
C ASP A 304 -9.38 9.02 6.08
N TYR A 305 -8.90 10.12 6.66
CA TYR A 305 -9.26 10.57 8.00
C TYR A 305 -10.77 10.85 8.14
N PHE A 306 -11.42 11.28 7.06
CA PHE A 306 -12.84 11.67 7.03
C PHE A 306 -13.70 10.63 6.28
N CYS A 307 -13.24 9.38 6.17
CA CYS A 307 -13.95 8.34 5.42
C CYS A 307 -15.40 8.12 5.90
N ASN A 308 -15.63 8.29 7.21
CA ASN A 308 -16.92 8.05 7.87
C ASN A 308 -17.81 9.28 7.99
N PHE A 309 -17.37 10.43 7.49
CA PHE A 309 -18.22 11.61 7.45
C PHE A 309 -19.19 11.47 6.28
N GLU A 310 -20.43 11.90 6.46
CA GLU A 310 -21.34 12.03 5.32
C GLU A 310 -20.96 13.25 4.47
N ASP A 311 -21.62 13.40 3.33
CA ASP A 311 -21.49 14.62 2.54
C ASP A 311 -22.05 15.82 3.32
N GLY A 312 -21.29 16.92 3.34
CA GLY A 312 -21.65 18.11 4.10
C GLY A 312 -20.53 19.11 4.29
N VAL A 313 -20.81 20.13 5.10
CA VAL A 313 -19.89 21.19 5.51
C VAL A 313 -19.60 21.02 7.01
N TYR A 314 -18.33 20.86 7.35
CA TYR A 314 -17.89 20.58 8.70
C TYR A 314 -16.80 21.56 9.11
N GLU A 315 -16.91 22.10 10.33
CA GLU A 315 -15.77 22.77 10.95
C GLU A 315 -14.79 21.73 11.46
N ILE A 316 -13.51 21.88 11.13
CA ILE A 316 -12.45 20.94 11.51
C ILE A 316 -11.28 21.68 12.17
N THR A 317 -10.50 20.95 12.94
CA THR A 317 -9.29 21.48 13.55
C THR A 317 -8.12 21.49 12.57
N SER A 318 -7.08 22.27 12.91
CA SER A 318 -5.81 22.25 12.19
C SER A 318 -5.13 20.88 12.21
N GLN A 319 -5.31 20.10 13.28
CA GLN A 319 -4.74 18.76 13.40
C GLN A 319 -5.45 17.78 12.46
N GLU A 320 -6.78 17.81 12.40
CA GLU A 320 -7.56 16.95 11.48
C GLU A 320 -7.24 17.24 10.01
N TYR A 321 -7.02 18.52 9.67
CA TYR A 321 -6.55 18.91 8.35
C TYR A 321 -5.18 18.29 8.03
N GLN A 322 -4.23 18.32 8.97
CA GLN A 322 -2.92 17.71 8.80
C GLN A 322 -3.01 16.18 8.69
N ASP A 323 -3.81 15.54 9.54
CA ASP A 323 -3.95 14.08 9.56
C ASP A 323 -4.61 13.54 8.28
N PHE A 324 -5.52 14.29 7.66
CA PHE A 324 -6.04 13.97 6.34
C PHE A 324 -4.95 14.00 5.26
N PHE A 325 -4.15 15.07 5.20
CA PHE A 325 -3.08 15.18 4.19
C PHE A 325 -1.94 14.17 4.41
N ARG A 326 -1.62 13.85 5.67
CA ARG A 326 -0.72 12.74 6.03
C ARG A 326 -1.26 11.41 5.51
N GLY A 327 -2.54 11.14 5.74
CA GLY A 327 -3.22 9.93 5.25
C GLY A 327 -3.21 9.79 3.74
N LYS A 328 -3.34 10.89 2.99
CA LYS A 328 -3.22 10.92 1.52
C LYS A 328 -1.77 10.96 1.02
N ASN A 329 -0.78 10.73 1.87
CA ASN A 329 0.66 10.82 1.57
C ASN A 329 1.05 12.11 0.81
N THR A 330 0.36 13.20 1.12
CA THR A 330 0.52 14.47 0.42
C THR A 330 1.27 15.45 1.29
N CYS A 331 2.48 15.81 0.86
CA CYS A 331 3.28 16.82 1.55
C CYS A 331 2.56 18.17 1.60
N MET A 332 2.58 18.81 2.76
CA MET A 332 2.05 20.14 2.98
C MET A 332 2.97 20.93 3.92
N ASN A 333 3.05 22.24 3.72
CA ASN A 333 3.76 23.16 4.61
C ASN A 333 2.73 24.01 5.36
N PHE A 334 2.24 23.54 6.50
CA PHE A 334 1.14 24.19 7.24
C PHE A 334 1.53 24.51 8.68
N ASN A 335 2.18 25.68 8.85
CA ASN A 335 2.68 26.15 10.15
C ASN A 335 1.98 27.43 10.63
N ARG A 336 0.94 27.88 9.93
CA ARG A 336 0.24 29.13 10.22
C ARG A 336 -0.88 28.87 11.23
N GLN A 337 -1.10 29.81 12.15
CA GLN A 337 -2.32 29.83 12.96
C GLN A 337 -3.50 30.28 12.10
N ILE A 338 -4.58 29.51 12.15
CA ILE A 338 -5.81 29.77 11.41
C ILE A 338 -6.97 29.89 12.40
N ASN A 339 -7.94 30.76 12.08
CA ASN A 339 -9.18 30.93 12.84
C ASN A 339 -10.12 29.72 12.67
N THR A 340 -10.79 29.59 11.52
CA THR A 340 -11.74 28.51 11.26
C THR A 340 -11.40 27.81 9.94
N ILE A 341 -11.43 26.47 9.94
CA ILE A 341 -11.28 25.64 8.74
C ILE A 341 -12.59 24.89 8.53
N TYR A 342 -13.16 25.02 7.34
CA TYR A 342 -14.26 24.20 6.88
C TYR A 342 -13.73 23.12 5.94
N MET A 343 -14.08 21.86 6.21
CA MET A 343 -14.02 20.78 5.24
C MET A 343 -15.39 20.64 4.58
N LEU A 344 -15.40 20.65 3.26
CA LEU A 344 -16.55 20.35 2.42
C LEU A 344 -16.29 18.97 1.84
N LYS A 345 -17.17 18.01 2.14
CA LYS A 345 -17.12 16.65 1.58
C LYS A 345 -18.33 16.47 0.66
N LYS A 346 -18.11 16.11 -0.60
CA LYS A 346 -19.20 15.87 -1.54
C LYS A 346 -18.81 14.83 -2.60
N ASN A 347 -19.61 13.78 -2.76
CA ASN A 347 -19.39 12.71 -3.74
C ASN A 347 -17.96 12.15 -3.71
N GLY A 348 -17.41 11.98 -2.50
CA GLY A 348 -16.05 11.48 -2.27
C GLY A 348 -14.92 12.49 -2.55
N TYR A 349 -15.23 13.74 -2.90
CA TYR A 349 -14.24 14.83 -3.00
C TYR A 349 -14.22 15.70 -1.76
N TYR A 350 -13.06 16.31 -1.52
CA TYR A 350 -12.80 17.20 -0.38
C TYR A 350 -12.37 18.58 -0.87
N CYS A 351 -12.93 19.64 -0.28
CA CYS A 351 -12.48 21.01 -0.42
C CYS A 351 -12.29 21.60 0.98
N PHE A 352 -11.22 22.39 1.17
CA PHE A 352 -10.92 22.99 2.47
C PHE A 352 -10.93 24.50 2.35
N ILE A 353 -11.71 25.18 3.19
CA ILE A 353 -11.89 26.63 3.17
C ILE A 353 -11.53 27.22 4.53
N HIS A 354 -10.59 28.14 4.51
CA HIS A 354 -10.27 28.99 5.65
C HIS A 354 -11.27 30.17 5.72
N LYS A 355 -11.79 30.46 6.91
CA LYS A 355 -12.52 31.69 7.23
C LYS A 355 -11.73 32.54 8.23
N ALA A 356 -11.30 33.71 7.75
CA ALA A 356 -10.63 34.70 8.59
C ALA A 356 -11.61 35.35 9.59
N ILE A 357 -11.07 35.99 10.63
CA ILE A 357 -11.85 36.76 11.61
C ILE A 357 -12.70 37.84 10.92
N THR A 358 -12.19 38.43 9.84
CA THR A 358 -12.91 39.44 9.03
C THR A 358 -14.08 38.86 8.21
N GLY A 359 -14.32 37.56 8.29
CA GLY A 359 -15.32 36.85 7.49
C GLY A 359 -14.91 36.57 6.04
N SER A 360 -13.69 36.95 5.63
CA SER A 360 -13.17 36.60 4.30
C SER A 360 -12.86 35.11 4.20
N LEU A 361 -13.17 34.52 3.03
CA LEU A 361 -12.95 33.10 2.76
C LEU A 361 -11.73 32.90 1.86
N SER A 362 -11.05 31.79 2.02
CA SER A 362 -9.95 31.37 1.15
C SER A 362 -9.94 29.85 0.98
N ILE A 363 -9.84 29.38 -0.26
CA ILE A 363 -9.61 27.96 -0.54
C ILE A 363 -8.17 27.61 -0.15
N MET A 364 -8.01 26.43 0.46
CA MET A 364 -6.74 25.95 0.97
C MET A 364 -6.13 24.92 0.00
N ASN A 365 -4.82 25.05 -0.17
CA ASN A 365 -4.01 24.10 -0.93
C ASN A 365 -2.78 23.72 -0.08
N GLY A 366 -2.97 22.77 0.84
CA GLY A 366 -2.04 22.57 1.94
C GLY A 366 -1.93 23.85 2.76
N GLY A 367 -0.73 24.40 2.90
CA GLY A 367 -0.56 25.68 3.59
C GLY A 367 -0.81 26.93 2.78
N ALA A 368 -1.04 26.84 1.47
CA ALA A 368 -1.31 28.01 0.64
C ALA A 368 -2.79 28.40 0.72
N LEU A 369 -3.07 29.71 0.71
CA LEU A 369 -4.43 30.27 0.70
C LEU A 369 -4.63 31.05 -0.59
N LYS A 370 -5.78 30.84 -1.24
CA LYS A 370 -6.26 31.68 -2.34
C LYS A 370 -7.60 32.28 -1.96
N LYS A 371 -7.73 33.60 -2.04
CA LYS A 371 -8.96 34.31 -1.69
C LYS A 371 -10.13 33.83 -2.56
N LEU A 372 -11.29 33.78 -1.94
CA LEU A 372 -12.58 33.43 -2.51
C LEU A 372 -13.49 34.66 -2.54
N ASP A 373 -14.25 34.84 -3.61
CA ASP A 373 -15.01 36.08 -3.87
C ASP A 373 -16.35 36.09 -3.15
N VAL A 374 -17.06 34.96 -3.11
CA VAL A 374 -18.30 34.79 -2.35
C VAL A 374 -17.97 34.50 -0.87
N LYS A 375 -18.53 35.27 0.06
CA LYS A 375 -18.32 35.11 1.52
C LYS A 375 -19.31 34.14 2.16
N ASN A 376 -19.70 33.08 1.45
CA ASN A 376 -20.62 32.06 1.95
C ASN A 376 -20.02 30.68 1.65
N VAL A 377 -19.74 29.88 2.68
CA VAL A 377 -19.20 28.52 2.52
C VAL A 377 -20.19 27.61 1.79
N GLN A 378 -21.49 27.79 2.03
CA GLN A 378 -22.53 26.95 1.42
C GLN A 378 -22.55 27.07 -0.11
N TYR A 379 -22.27 28.26 -0.64
CA TYR A 379 -22.14 28.47 -2.09
C TYR A 379 -21.10 27.52 -2.71
N TYR A 380 -19.95 27.33 -2.05
CA TYR A 380 -18.90 26.45 -2.56
C TYR A 380 -19.30 24.98 -2.47
N TYR A 381 -20.03 24.58 -1.44
CA TYR A 381 -20.54 23.21 -1.29
C TYR A 381 -21.60 22.88 -2.36
N ASP A 382 -22.56 23.77 -2.55
CA ASP A 382 -23.66 23.59 -3.52
C ASP A 382 -23.10 23.47 -4.95
N ASN A 383 -22.07 24.25 -5.28
CA ASN A 383 -21.43 24.27 -6.60
C ASN A 383 -20.21 23.35 -6.76
N MET A 384 -19.87 22.56 -5.73
CA MET A 384 -18.64 21.76 -5.71
C MET A 384 -18.57 20.74 -6.86
N ASP A 385 -19.69 20.06 -7.15
CA ASP A 385 -19.73 19.05 -8.23
C ASP A 385 -19.49 19.68 -9.60
N THR A 386 -20.11 20.83 -9.86
CA THR A 386 -19.92 21.61 -11.09
C THR A 386 -18.46 22.01 -11.26
N MET A 387 -17.82 22.49 -10.18
CA MET A 387 -16.40 22.86 -10.19
C MET A 387 -15.50 21.65 -10.46
N VAL A 388 -15.75 20.53 -9.78
CA VAL A 388 -14.99 19.28 -9.98
C VAL A 388 -15.13 18.81 -11.42
N ALA A 389 -16.35 18.77 -11.98
CA ALA A 389 -16.60 18.34 -13.35
C ALA A 389 -15.90 19.24 -14.38
N ALA A 390 -15.96 20.56 -14.20
CA ALA A 390 -15.35 21.54 -15.09
C ALA A 390 -13.81 21.39 -15.17
N ILE A 391 -13.16 21.04 -14.06
CA ILE A 391 -11.70 20.80 -14.04
C ILE A 391 -11.37 19.38 -14.54
N LYS A 392 -12.13 18.37 -14.09
CA LYS A 392 -11.79 16.96 -14.28
C LYS A 392 -11.76 16.55 -15.75
N ALA A 393 -12.78 16.93 -16.54
CA ALA A 393 -12.89 16.52 -17.93
C ALA A 393 -11.69 16.94 -18.82
N PRO A 394 -11.28 18.22 -18.87
CA PRO A 394 -10.10 18.62 -19.65
C PRO A 394 -8.80 18.04 -19.07
N LEU A 395 -8.72 17.95 -17.73
CA LEU A 395 -7.54 17.41 -17.04
C LEU A 395 -7.31 15.93 -17.34
N GLU A 396 -8.37 15.12 -17.47
CA GLU A 396 -8.27 13.70 -17.84
C GLU A 396 -7.70 13.52 -19.24
N LYS A 397 -8.15 14.31 -20.22
CA LYS A 397 -7.60 14.28 -21.58
C LYS A 397 -6.10 14.62 -21.57
N TYR A 398 -5.74 15.69 -20.87
CA TYR A 398 -4.35 16.13 -20.74
C TYR A 398 -3.47 15.08 -20.04
N THR A 399 -3.91 14.59 -18.90
CA THR A 399 -3.16 13.60 -18.09
C THR A 399 -3.03 12.27 -18.82
N THR A 400 -4.04 11.85 -19.60
CA THR A 400 -3.95 10.64 -20.44
C THR A 400 -2.83 10.76 -21.47
N TYR A 401 -2.67 11.92 -22.10
CA TYR A 401 -1.56 12.16 -23.02
C TYR A 401 -0.21 12.14 -22.31
N GLN A 402 -0.10 12.81 -21.16
CA GLN A 402 1.12 12.75 -20.34
C GLN A 402 1.49 11.33 -19.92
N LYS A 403 0.51 10.50 -19.56
CA LYS A 403 0.72 9.09 -19.18
C LYS A 403 1.26 8.25 -20.34
N ARG A 404 0.89 8.54 -21.58
CA ARG A 404 1.46 7.85 -22.77
C ARG A 404 2.96 8.15 -22.91
N ILE A 405 3.33 9.42 -22.89
CA ILE A 405 4.74 9.86 -22.94
C ILE A 405 5.53 9.29 -21.75
N SER A 406 4.97 9.38 -20.55
CA SER A 406 5.56 8.82 -19.33
C SER A 406 5.85 7.32 -19.45
N LYS A 407 4.94 6.56 -20.06
CA LYS A 407 5.12 5.12 -20.31
C LYS A 407 6.27 4.86 -21.28
N GLU A 408 6.37 5.63 -22.37
CA GLU A 408 7.46 5.52 -23.35
C GLU A 408 8.82 5.84 -22.73
N ILE A 409 8.90 6.89 -21.90
CA ILE A 409 10.12 7.22 -21.15
C ILE A 409 10.52 6.08 -20.20
N ARG A 410 9.56 5.46 -19.50
CA ARG A 410 9.85 4.32 -18.64
C ARG A 410 10.31 3.09 -19.42
N GLN A 411 9.76 2.85 -20.61
CA GLN A 411 10.16 1.73 -21.47
C GLN A 411 11.63 1.82 -21.92
N ILE A 412 12.16 3.04 -22.14
CA ILE A 412 13.58 3.25 -22.48
C ILE A 412 14.51 3.26 -21.25
N GLY A 413 13.97 3.14 -20.04
CA GLY A 413 14.72 3.16 -18.77
C GLY A 413 14.79 4.52 -18.08
N GLY A 414 14.03 5.51 -18.53
CA GLY A 414 13.89 6.79 -17.85
C GLY A 414 12.87 6.76 -16.70
N HIS A 415 12.78 7.87 -15.96
CA HIS A 415 11.96 7.99 -14.76
C HIS A 415 10.46 8.10 -15.06
N GLY A 416 10.07 8.94 -16.01
CA GLY A 416 8.69 9.14 -16.46
C GLY A 416 7.77 9.84 -15.44
N ARG A 417 8.31 10.45 -14.38
CA ARG A 417 7.50 11.14 -13.35
C ARG A 417 6.80 12.37 -13.90
N ILE A 418 5.48 12.43 -13.72
CA ILE A 418 4.67 13.60 -14.10
C ILE A 418 4.56 14.56 -12.91
N HIS A 419 4.78 15.85 -13.10
CA HIS A 419 4.52 16.87 -12.08
C HIS A 419 4.07 18.18 -12.71
N GLY A 420 2.76 18.45 -12.67
CA GLY A 420 2.17 19.55 -13.43
C GLY A 420 2.26 19.26 -14.92
N CYS A 421 2.93 20.14 -15.66
CA CYS A 421 3.15 20.01 -17.10
C CYS A 421 4.43 19.28 -17.48
N ILE A 422 5.25 18.87 -16.51
CA ILE A 422 6.60 18.36 -16.75
C ILE A 422 6.64 16.85 -16.54
N ILE A 423 7.34 16.14 -17.42
CA ILE A 423 7.64 14.72 -17.34
C ILE A 423 9.15 14.55 -17.24
N ASP A 424 9.64 13.95 -16.15
CA ASP A 424 11.07 13.73 -15.94
C ASP A 424 11.57 12.55 -16.77
N ILE A 425 12.65 12.74 -17.52
CA ILE A 425 13.43 11.65 -18.13
C ILE A 425 14.43 11.15 -17.10
N ASP A 426 15.16 12.07 -16.50
CA ASP A 426 16.02 11.86 -15.33
C ASP A 426 15.99 13.13 -14.44
N PHE A 427 17.01 13.33 -13.62
CA PHE A 427 17.09 14.48 -12.71
C PHE A 427 17.26 15.84 -13.42
N TYR A 428 17.91 15.89 -14.59
CA TYR A 428 18.23 17.14 -15.31
C TYR A 428 17.52 17.27 -16.66
N ASN A 429 16.98 16.17 -17.18
CA ASN A 429 16.40 16.07 -18.51
C ASN A 429 14.88 15.89 -18.39
N HIS A 430 14.12 16.73 -19.08
CA HIS A 430 12.68 16.82 -18.91
C HIS A 430 11.96 17.01 -20.24
N ILE A 431 10.66 16.69 -20.24
CA ILE A 431 9.71 17.01 -21.30
C ILE A 431 8.64 17.90 -20.70
N TYR A 432 8.45 19.10 -21.25
CA TYR A 432 7.30 19.94 -20.97
C TYR A 432 6.20 19.63 -21.98
N VAL A 433 4.97 19.42 -21.50
CA VAL A 433 3.78 19.25 -22.33
C VAL A 433 2.92 20.50 -22.17
N ASN A 434 2.72 21.27 -23.22
CA ASN A 434 1.91 22.48 -23.15
C ASN A 434 0.41 22.11 -22.98
N PRO A 435 -0.27 22.59 -21.92
CA PRO A 435 -1.68 22.26 -21.69
C PRO A 435 -2.66 22.91 -22.67
N VAL A 436 -2.23 23.88 -23.48
CA VAL A 436 -3.09 24.60 -24.44
C VAL A 436 -3.18 23.85 -25.77
N ASP A 437 -2.04 23.47 -26.35
CA ASP A 437 -1.95 22.90 -27.70
C ASP A 437 -1.36 21.49 -27.74
N MET A 438 -1.04 20.91 -26.58
CA MET A 438 -0.44 19.57 -26.41
C MET A 438 0.98 19.43 -27.00
N THR A 439 1.63 20.53 -27.39
CA THR A 439 3.00 20.49 -27.90
C THR A 439 3.97 19.99 -26.84
N ILE A 440 4.97 19.22 -27.28
CA ILE A 440 6.03 18.71 -26.41
C ILE A 440 7.33 19.47 -26.65
N THR A 441 7.98 19.88 -25.56
CA THR A 441 9.26 20.58 -25.57
C THR A 441 10.24 19.84 -24.68
N SER A 442 11.27 19.27 -25.27
CA SER A 442 12.35 18.59 -24.54
C SER A 442 13.44 19.57 -24.14
N TYR A 443 13.87 19.55 -22.88
CA TYR A 443 14.92 20.44 -22.40
C TYR A 443 15.78 19.82 -21.30
N TRP A 444 17.01 20.30 -21.21
CA TRP A 444 17.90 20.08 -20.07
C TRP A 444 17.88 21.32 -19.16
N ALA A 445 17.91 21.13 -17.84
CA ALA A 445 17.96 22.24 -16.88
C ALA A 445 18.74 21.87 -15.62
N SER A 446 19.65 22.75 -15.19
CA SER A 446 20.30 22.66 -13.87
C SER A 446 19.54 23.41 -12.78
N ASP A 447 18.73 24.40 -13.18
CA ASP A 447 17.93 25.24 -12.30
C ASP A 447 16.69 25.76 -13.03
N ILE A 448 15.82 26.48 -12.31
CA ILE A 448 14.56 26.96 -12.88
C ILE A 448 14.74 28.09 -13.91
N ILE A 449 15.91 28.72 -14.02
CA ILE A 449 16.20 29.84 -14.93
C ILE A 449 16.95 29.32 -16.16
N LYS A 450 18.04 28.57 -16.00
CA LYS A 450 18.86 28.10 -17.13
C LYS A 450 18.31 26.80 -17.73
N LYS A 451 17.62 26.92 -18.85
CA LYS A 451 17.13 25.78 -19.63
C LYS A 451 17.77 25.76 -21.02
N LEU A 452 18.14 24.59 -21.49
CA LEU A 452 18.62 24.34 -22.84
C LEU A 452 17.59 23.49 -23.58
N VAL A 453 16.85 24.10 -24.50
CA VAL A 453 15.73 23.51 -25.24
C VAL A 453 16.23 22.83 -26.49
N TYR A 454 15.88 21.55 -26.66
CA TYR A 454 16.26 20.74 -27.82
C TYR A 454 15.13 20.70 -28.85
N PRO A 455 15.45 20.55 -30.15
CA PRO A 455 14.45 20.49 -31.20
C PRO A 455 13.45 19.34 -31.02
N ASN A 456 13.89 18.22 -30.48
CA ASN A 456 13.08 17.04 -30.22
C ASN A 456 13.70 16.13 -29.14
N VAL A 457 12.89 15.21 -28.61
CA VAL A 457 13.31 14.26 -27.56
C VAL A 457 14.52 13.42 -27.98
N PRO A 458 14.60 12.83 -29.19
CA PRO A 458 15.78 12.10 -29.64
C PRO A 458 17.08 12.94 -29.61
N ALA A 459 17.02 14.22 -29.99
CA ALA A 459 18.19 15.11 -29.93
C ALA A 459 18.66 15.33 -28.48
N LEU A 460 17.72 15.55 -27.53
CA LEU A 460 18.04 15.63 -26.10
C LEU A 460 18.67 14.33 -25.59
N LEU A 461 18.05 13.19 -25.90
CA LEU A 461 18.55 11.89 -25.44
C LEU A 461 19.95 11.60 -25.98
N LYS A 462 20.19 11.87 -27.27
CA LYS A 462 21.49 11.63 -27.89
C LYS A 462 22.61 12.45 -27.24
N ASP A 463 22.33 13.69 -26.88
CA ASP A 463 23.32 14.60 -26.29
C ASP A 463 23.50 14.39 -24.78
N LYS A 464 22.40 14.28 -24.02
CA LYS A 464 22.43 14.27 -22.54
C LYS A 464 22.20 12.90 -21.91
N CYS A 465 21.58 11.96 -22.62
CA CYS A 465 21.23 10.63 -22.09
C CYS A 465 21.62 9.48 -23.03
N PRO A 466 22.91 9.28 -23.41
CA PRO A 466 23.29 8.34 -24.47
C PRO A 466 22.81 6.90 -24.27
N LEU A 467 22.75 6.42 -23.00
CA LEU A 467 22.23 5.09 -22.69
C LEU A 467 20.72 4.96 -22.98
N LEU A 468 19.94 5.97 -22.60
CA LEU A 468 18.50 6.00 -22.89
C LEU A 468 18.25 6.17 -24.40
N TYR A 469 19.10 6.93 -25.09
CA TYR A 469 19.05 7.05 -26.55
C TYR A 469 19.29 5.70 -27.24
N TYR A 470 20.26 4.92 -26.79
CA TYR A 470 20.51 3.58 -27.31
C TYR A 470 19.31 2.65 -27.10
N ASN A 471 18.66 2.69 -25.93
CA ASN A 471 17.44 1.92 -25.67
C ASN A 471 16.27 2.38 -26.56
N TYR A 472 16.16 3.69 -26.79
CA TYR A 472 15.18 4.26 -27.71
C TYR A 472 15.38 3.74 -29.15
N LEU A 473 16.63 3.68 -29.65
CA LEU A 473 16.94 3.12 -30.97
C LEU A 473 16.51 1.65 -31.10
N LYS A 474 16.74 0.83 -30.07
CA LYS A 474 16.27 -0.56 -30.05
C LYS A 474 14.75 -0.68 -30.14
N LEU A 475 14.04 0.21 -29.43
CA LEU A 475 12.58 0.21 -29.42
C LEU A 475 12.00 0.55 -30.80
N ILE A 476 12.52 1.57 -31.48
CA ILE A 476 12.05 1.96 -32.82
C ILE A 476 12.40 0.94 -33.91
N GLU A 477 13.48 0.16 -33.75
CA GLU A 477 13.79 -0.96 -34.65
C GLU A 477 12.78 -2.12 -34.49
N SER A 478 12.12 -2.23 -33.33
CA SER A 478 11.19 -3.31 -32.98
C SER A 478 9.70 -2.97 -33.10
N GLU A 479 9.30 -1.70 -33.07
CA GLU A 479 7.89 -1.26 -33.08
C GLU A 479 7.58 -0.26 -34.22
N LYS A 480 6.48 -0.49 -34.98
CA LYS A 480 6.05 0.33 -36.14
C LYS A 480 5.32 1.65 -35.80
N SER A 481 5.11 1.99 -34.52
CA SER A 481 4.30 3.15 -34.12
C SER A 481 4.67 3.62 -32.70
N ASN A 482 5.42 4.72 -32.59
CA ASN A 482 5.84 5.32 -31.31
C ASN A 482 5.39 6.80 -31.24
N PRO A 483 4.65 7.26 -30.22
CA PRO A 483 4.27 8.66 -30.04
C PRO A 483 5.44 9.65 -29.84
N LEU A 484 6.64 9.19 -29.43
CA LEU A 484 7.89 9.96 -29.53
C LEU A 484 8.30 10.24 -30.99
N MET A 485 7.70 9.56 -31.98
CA MET A 485 7.74 9.98 -33.37
C MET A 485 6.83 11.21 -33.54
N VAL A 486 7.32 12.38 -33.14
CA VAL A 486 6.96 13.57 -33.88
C VAL A 486 7.42 13.31 -35.31
N SER A 487 6.52 13.50 -36.28
CA SER A 487 6.77 13.32 -37.70
C SER A 487 7.98 14.13 -38.14
N GLY A 488 9.17 13.55 -38.03
CA GLY A 488 10.37 14.10 -38.60
C GLY A 488 10.23 14.01 -40.11
N THR A 489 9.83 15.11 -40.73
CA THR A 489 10.16 15.37 -42.12
C THR A 489 11.64 15.04 -42.30
N LYS A 490 11.96 14.18 -43.27
CA LYS A 490 13.29 13.61 -43.55
C LYS A 490 14.39 14.62 -43.91
N ASN A 491 14.21 15.91 -43.61
CA ASN A 491 15.13 17.00 -43.87
C ASN A 491 15.17 17.95 -42.65
N GLU A 492 15.79 17.54 -41.53
CA GLU A 492 16.13 18.48 -40.46
C GLU A 492 17.60 18.86 -40.56
N VAL A 493 17.85 20.10 -41.00
CA VAL A 493 19.07 20.83 -40.64
C VAL A 493 19.23 20.68 -39.13
N ALA A 494 20.40 20.25 -38.64
CA ALA A 494 20.66 20.05 -37.23
C ALA A 494 20.47 21.36 -36.45
N LEU A 495 19.25 21.61 -35.97
CA LEU A 495 18.93 22.78 -35.17
C LEU A 495 19.66 22.63 -33.83
N LEU A 496 20.51 23.59 -33.52
CA LEU A 496 21.22 23.61 -32.25
C LEU A 496 20.23 23.86 -31.10
N PRO A 497 20.51 23.30 -29.90
CA PRO A 497 19.72 23.61 -28.72
C PRO A 497 19.72 25.12 -28.43
N LYS A 498 18.60 25.65 -27.94
CA LYS A 498 18.41 27.08 -27.67
C LYS A 498 18.31 27.33 -26.18
N GLU A 499 18.97 28.38 -25.70
CA GLU A 499 18.82 28.83 -24.32
C GLU A 499 17.44 29.45 -24.09
N TYR A 500 16.85 29.15 -22.94
CA TYR A 500 15.56 29.68 -22.53
C TYR A 500 15.60 30.05 -21.04
N PHE A 501 15.51 31.35 -20.77
CA PHE A 501 15.73 31.93 -19.43
C PHE A 501 14.44 32.22 -18.66
N GLU A 502 13.29 32.20 -19.33
CA GLU A 502 11.99 32.49 -18.70
C GLU A 502 11.54 31.39 -17.73
N THR A 503 10.60 31.74 -16.84
CA THR A 503 10.08 30.85 -15.78
C THR A 503 8.55 30.66 -15.83
N ASP A 504 7.91 31.23 -16.85
CA ASP A 504 6.49 31.14 -17.18
C ASP A 504 5.96 29.69 -17.26
N ILE A 505 6.72 28.75 -17.84
CA ILE A 505 6.34 27.33 -17.92
C ILE A 505 6.07 26.73 -16.53
N TYR A 506 6.78 27.19 -15.50
CA TYR A 506 6.61 26.74 -14.13
C TYR A 506 5.39 27.37 -13.47
N LYS A 507 4.97 28.58 -13.87
CA LYS A 507 3.70 29.18 -13.42
C LYS A 507 2.52 28.34 -13.92
N VAL A 508 2.51 28.01 -15.21
CA VAL A 508 1.47 27.16 -15.83
C VAL A 508 1.49 25.76 -15.21
N SER A 509 2.67 25.15 -15.11
CA SER A 509 2.85 23.82 -14.52
C SER A 509 2.35 23.76 -13.07
N ARG A 510 2.59 24.80 -12.27
CA ARG A 510 2.06 24.88 -10.91
C ARG A 510 0.54 24.89 -10.87
N GLU A 511 -0.15 25.61 -11.75
CA GLU A 511 -1.62 25.60 -11.79
C GLU A 511 -2.17 24.22 -12.15
N ILE A 512 -1.61 23.57 -13.18
CA ILE A 512 -1.99 22.19 -13.54
C ILE A 512 -1.74 21.22 -12.38
N LYS A 513 -0.61 21.37 -11.66
CA LYS A 513 -0.30 20.56 -10.49
C LYS A 513 -1.33 20.71 -9.37
N LYS A 514 -1.95 21.89 -9.21
CA LYS A 514 -3.05 22.08 -8.24
C LYS A 514 -4.31 21.33 -8.68
N MET A 515 -4.66 21.42 -9.97
CA MET A 515 -5.79 20.69 -10.55
C MET A 515 -5.61 19.17 -10.45
N GLN A 516 -4.39 18.67 -10.66
CA GLN A 516 -4.02 17.26 -10.54
C GLN A 516 -4.30 16.65 -9.16
N LYS A 517 -4.46 17.45 -8.10
CA LYS A 517 -4.87 16.96 -6.77
C LYS A 517 -6.28 16.37 -6.74
N LEU A 518 -7.10 16.62 -7.77
CA LEU A 518 -8.38 15.93 -7.94
C LEU A 518 -8.24 14.41 -8.09
N TYR A 519 -7.09 13.91 -8.57
CA TYR A 519 -6.81 12.47 -8.60
C TYR A 519 -6.64 11.84 -7.21
N SER A 520 -6.37 12.66 -6.20
CA SER A 520 -6.40 12.26 -4.78
C SER A 520 -7.70 12.70 -4.10
N ASN A 521 -8.73 13.02 -4.89
CA ASN A 521 -10.03 13.51 -4.45
C ASN A 521 -10.01 14.88 -3.73
N ILE A 522 -9.01 15.74 -3.98
CA ILE A 522 -8.89 17.04 -3.29
C ILE A 522 -9.02 18.19 -4.28
N LEU A 523 -10.08 18.98 -4.12
CA LEU A 523 -10.27 20.25 -4.82
C LEU A 523 -9.49 21.36 -4.10
N THR A 524 -8.46 21.89 -4.76
CA THR A 524 -7.57 22.93 -4.18
C THR A 524 -7.61 24.27 -4.91
N THR A 525 -8.46 24.38 -5.93
CA THR A 525 -8.60 25.57 -6.78
C THR A 525 -10.07 25.84 -7.06
N TRP A 526 -10.42 27.11 -7.06
CA TRP A 526 -11.74 27.58 -7.48
C TRP A 526 -11.56 28.57 -8.64
N TYR A 527 -12.43 28.46 -9.64
CA TYR A 527 -12.50 29.29 -10.83
C TYR A 527 -13.92 29.84 -10.98
N GLU A 528 -14.07 31.05 -11.48
CA GLU A 528 -15.40 31.57 -11.79
C GLU A 528 -15.93 30.86 -13.05
N ILE A 529 -17.10 30.22 -12.93
CA ILE A 529 -17.77 29.53 -14.05
C ILE A 529 -18.64 30.57 -14.76
N GLN A 530 -18.28 30.96 -15.99
CA GLN A 530 -19.17 31.75 -16.83
C GLN A 530 -20.30 30.89 -17.40
N GLN A 531 -21.42 31.51 -17.78
CA GLN A 531 -22.64 30.86 -18.28
C GLN A 531 -22.41 29.93 -19.50
N ASP A 532 -21.23 29.97 -20.14
CA ASP A 532 -20.85 29.15 -21.29
C ASP A 532 -19.97 27.92 -20.94
N ASN A 533 -19.88 27.52 -19.66
CA ASN A 533 -19.10 26.34 -19.19
C ASN A 533 -17.59 26.39 -19.49
N THR A 534 -17.02 27.53 -19.87
CA THR A 534 -15.58 27.68 -20.10
C THR A 534 -14.87 28.23 -18.86
N ILE A 535 -13.86 27.51 -18.37
CA ILE A 535 -12.92 28.01 -17.35
C ILE A 535 -11.93 28.96 -18.04
N LEU A 536 -11.87 30.23 -17.61
CA LEU A 536 -10.79 31.12 -18.04
C LEU A 536 -9.46 30.67 -17.40
N PRO A 537 -8.37 30.51 -18.18
CA PRO A 537 -7.04 30.49 -17.59
C PRO A 537 -6.80 31.84 -16.87
N PRO A 538 -6.02 31.86 -15.78
CA PRO A 538 -5.83 33.07 -15.01
C PRO A 538 -5.24 34.18 -15.89
N THR A 539 -6.03 35.23 -16.15
CA THR A 539 -5.55 36.46 -16.75
C THR A 539 -4.74 37.22 -15.71
N LYS A 540 -3.44 37.36 -16.01
CA LYS A 540 -2.35 38.08 -15.32
C LYS A 540 -1.70 37.36 -14.14
#